data_AF-A0A3B0WKW2-F1
#
_entry.id   AF-A0A3B0WKW2-F1
#
_cell.length_a   1.000
_cell.length_b   1.000
_cell.length_c   1.000
_cell.angle_alpha   90.00
_cell.angle_beta   90.00
_cell.angle_gamma   90.00
#
_symmetry.space_group_name_H-M   'P 1'
#
loop_
_entity.id
_entity.type
_entity.pdbx_description
1 polymer ?
#
loop_
_entity_poly.entity_id
_entity_poly.type
_entity_poly.pdbx_seq_one_letter_code
_entity_poly.pdbx_strand_id
1 'polypeptide(L)'
;MTMTHPGLPEYWSLIIIGFMLMAVIWVLTTPTPVRTHTSVSSLVNISFFGKSVRILIANRWILISLKLVLVGFFLLIIIAGLFGTPIPERNIATVLTWNLWWSGLVFSVFLLGSAWCAVCPWDTLSQWLVRRKLWRRAEPNNSLNIKVPKWLANVWPALFMFIALTWLELGVGITTSPYATAAVSLLMVVLATASLAVFKRKAFCRYFCPVGRTIGYYSQLAPIELRPIDNETCENCKTLDCYHGNNSIEPCPTWLVMGRLTQNSYCTSCGNCTQSCPHENVAWRFRPPSTEALHSARPHWDESWFMIGLLALTGFHGLTMMPFWEMWMSQLAQTIGDSGRLLPSFTIGLFACILVIAVIYSTLIEVTRKISGTDMAFKRLFSTFSFVTLPLAFSYHLAHNLNHLIRESVGIGSVFLNPLGISTAPLSMMEKYERHMTMWLSQDSIFAIQTALMIIGFWIAVQVIRHRGLNIATSNSNFAAFKLTPMLVFAAGITGFHLWLLMQPMIMRM
;
A
#
# COMPACT_ATOMS: atom_id res chain seq x y z
N MET A 1 -32.73 -5.31 -5.85
CA MET A 1 -31.78 -5.81 -6.86
C MET A 1 -30.42 -5.25 -6.53
N THR A 2 -29.44 -6.09 -6.19
CA THR A 2 -28.04 -5.69 -6.03
C THR A 2 -27.47 -5.39 -7.41
N MET A 3 -27.03 -4.16 -7.66
CA MET A 3 -26.41 -3.82 -8.94
C MET A 3 -24.98 -4.36 -8.97
N THR A 4 -24.71 -5.30 -9.87
CA THR A 4 -23.37 -5.82 -10.15
C THR A 4 -22.84 -5.19 -11.42
N HIS A 5 -21.53 -4.92 -11.49
CA HIS A 5 -20.92 -4.57 -12.77
C HIS A 5 -20.36 -5.83 -13.47
N PRO A 6 -20.20 -5.81 -14.80
CA PRO A 6 -19.61 -6.93 -15.52
C PRO A 6 -18.16 -7.12 -15.09
N GLY A 7 -17.73 -8.37 -14.94
CA GLY A 7 -16.32 -8.70 -14.76
C GLY A 7 -15.53 -8.51 -16.06
N LEU A 8 -14.21 -8.67 -15.95
CA LEU A 8 -13.29 -8.64 -17.08
C LEU A 8 -13.68 -9.70 -18.13
N PRO A 9 -13.94 -9.32 -19.39
CA PRO A 9 -14.31 -10.26 -20.44
C PRO A 9 -13.23 -11.32 -20.71
N GLU A 10 -13.67 -12.49 -21.18
CA GLU A 10 -12.79 -13.63 -21.44
C GLU A 10 -11.64 -13.29 -22.39
N TYR A 11 -11.90 -12.49 -23.44
CA TYR A 11 -10.86 -12.06 -24.39
C TYR A 11 -9.67 -11.38 -23.70
N TRP A 12 -9.92 -10.44 -22.79
CA TRP A 12 -8.86 -9.76 -22.04
C TRP A 12 -8.12 -10.73 -21.11
N SER A 13 -8.85 -11.69 -20.51
CA SER A 13 -8.24 -12.72 -19.67
C SER A 13 -7.27 -13.63 -20.45
N LEU A 14 -7.61 -13.98 -21.70
CA LEU A 14 -6.75 -14.78 -22.57
C LEU A 14 -5.45 -14.06 -22.93
N ILE A 15 -5.49 -12.73 -23.12
CA ILE A 15 -4.28 -11.92 -23.33
C ILE A 15 -3.35 -12.02 -22.12
N ILE A 16 -3.89 -11.90 -20.91
CA ILE A 16 -3.11 -11.98 -19.67
C ILE A 16 -2.49 -13.38 -19.53
N ILE A 17 -3.29 -14.43 -19.71
CA ILE A 17 -2.83 -15.83 -19.62
C ILE A 17 -1.75 -16.11 -20.68
N GLY A 18 -1.97 -15.67 -21.93
CA GLY A 18 -0.99 -15.81 -23.01
C GLY A 18 0.33 -15.14 -22.67
N PHE A 19 0.30 -13.90 -22.15
CA PHE A 19 1.49 -13.21 -21.68
C PHE A 19 2.17 -13.95 -20.52
N MET A 20 1.39 -14.44 -19.55
CA MET A 20 1.94 -15.18 -18.41
C MET A 20 2.70 -16.42 -18.86
N LEU A 21 2.13 -17.21 -19.79
CA LEU A 21 2.78 -18.37 -20.37
C LEU A 21 4.07 -18.00 -21.10
N MET A 22 4.02 -16.97 -21.95
CA MET A 22 5.20 -16.48 -22.66
C MET A 22 6.31 -16.02 -21.71
N ALA A 23 5.97 -15.28 -20.65
CA ALA A 23 6.94 -14.80 -19.67
C ALA A 23 7.54 -15.95 -18.84
N VAL A 24 6.76 -16.97 -18.48
CA VAL A 24 7.26 -18.18 -17.81
C VAL A 24 8.19 -18.97 -18.74
N ILE A 25 7.80 -19.20 -19.99
CA ILE A 25 8.65 -19.88 -20.99
C ILE A 25 9.94 -19.09 -21.21
N TRP A 26 9.86 -17.76 -21.30
CA TRP A 26 11.03 -16.89 -21.42
C TRP A 26 11.98 -17.04 -20.24
N VAL A 27 11.48 -17.11 -19.01
CA VAL A 27 12.33 -17.34 -17.83
C VAL A 27 13.05 -18.68 -17.89
N LEU A 28 12.35 -19.72 -18.32
CA LEU A 28 12.88 -21.08 -18.37
C LEU A 28 13.92 -21.27 -19.49
N THR A 29 13.79 -20.52 -20.59
CA THR A 29 14.69 -20.63 -21.75
C THR A 29 15.84 -19.64 -21.73
N THR A 30 15.68 -18.49 -21.07
CA THR A 30 16.73 -17.45 -21.07
C THR A 30 17.64 -17.54 -19.84
N PRO A 31 18.96 -17.53 -20.05
CA PRO A 31 19.91 -17.55 -18.95
C PRO A 31 19.69 -16.37 -18.01
N THR A 32 19.96 -16.60 -16.73
CA THR A 32 19.74 -15.63 -15.68
C THR A 32 20.62 -14.40 -15.89
N PRO A 33 20.07 -13.17 -15.79
CA PRO A 33 20.82 -11.97 -16.13
C PRO A 33 21.98 -11.74 -15.17
N VAL A 34 23.14 -11.35 -15.70
CA VAL A 34 24.25 -10.81 -14.90
C VAL A 34 23.79 -9.50 -14.27
N ARG A 35 24.23 -9.22 -13.04
CA ARG A 35 23.87 -8.01 -12.30
C ARG A 35 24.31 -6.77 -13.10
N THR A 36 23.37 -6.09 -13.76
CA THR A 36 23.66 -4.86 -14.51
C THR A 36 23.59 -3.66 -13.57
N HIS A 37 24.54 -2.74 -13.71
CA HIS A 37 24.45 -1.43 -13.07
C HIS A 37 23.38 -0.62 -13.81
N THR A 38 22.26 -0.33 -13.16
CA THR A 38 21.24 0.56 -13.72
C THR A 38 21.68 2.01 -13.57
N SER A 39 21.62 2.78 -14.65
CA SER A 39 21.84 4.22 -14.58
C SER A 39 20.70 4.87 -13.81
N VAL A 40 21.04 5.75 -12.88
CA VAL A 40 20.08 6.49 -12.05
C VAL A 40 20.21 7.96 -12.42
N SER A 41 19.09 8.60 -12.79
CA SER A 41 19.07 10.01 -13.20
C SER A 41 18.39 10.85 -12.12
N SER A 42 19.13 11.81 -11.55
CA SER A 42 18.56 12.79 -10.63
C SER A 42 17.56 13.69 -11.36
N LEU A 43 16.36 13.85 -10.81
CA LEU A 43 15.33 14.76 -11.33
C LEU A 43 15.82 16.22 -11.38
N VAL A 44 16.78 16.55 -10.52
CA VAL A 44 17.39 17.88 -10.44
C VAL A 44 18.21 18.22 -11.68
N ASN A 45 18.77 17.20 -12.37
CA ASN A 45 19.58 17.39 -13.56
C ASN A 45 18.76 17.47 -14.86
N ILE A 46 17.44 17.29 -14.78
CA ILE A 46 16.53 17.45 -15.92
C ILE A 46 16.12 18.93 -16.00
N SER A 47 16.56 19.61 -17.06
CA SER A 47 16.47 21.07 -17.23
C SER A 47 15.04 21.64 -17.10
N PHE A 48 14.02 20.86 -17.47
CA PHE A 48 12.62 21.31 -17.47
C PHE A 48 11.91 21.15 -16.10
N PHE A 49 12.16 20.06 -15.36
CA PHE A 49 11.46 19.76 -14.10
C PHE A 49 12.30 20.02 -12.83
N GLY A 50 13.63 20.07 -12.94
CA GLY A 50 14.52 20.10 -11.78
C GLY A 50 14.33 21.30 -10.86
N LYS A 51 14.09 22.49 -11.42
CA LYS A 51 13.82 23.71 -10.62
C LYS A 51 12.48 23.63 -9.90
N SER A 52 11.41 23.23 -10.57
CA SER A 52 10.06 23.13 -9.99
C SER A 52 9.99 22.07 -8.89
N VAL A 53 10.62 20.91 -9.09
CA VAL A 53 10.73 19.85 -8.08
C VAL A 53 11.55 20.33 -6.88
N ARG A 54 12.70 20.98 -7.10
CA ARG A 54 13.51 21.54 -6.01
C ARG A 54 12.74 22.60 -5.22
N ILE A 55 11.97 23.47 -5.89
CA ILE A 55 11.12 24.47 -5.24
C ILE A 55 9.98 23.80 -4.46
N LEU A 56 9.27 22.84 -5.03
CA LEU A 56 8.18 22.10 -4.37
C LEU A 56 8.63 21.41 -3.07
N ILE A 57 9.87 20.93 -3.03
CA ILE A 57 10.41 20.14 -1.92
C ILE A 57 11.20 20.98 -0.90
N ALA A 58 11.89 22.03 -1.35
CA ALA A 58 12.58 22.96 -0.45
C ALA A 58 11.62 24.00 0.16
N ASN A 59 10.54 24.35 -0.54
CA ASN A 59 9.60 25.35 -0.08
C ASN A 59 8.63 24.78 0.96
N ARG A 60 8.97 25.06 2.22
CA ARG A 60 8.19 24.72 3.41
C ARG A 60 6.71 25.07 3.31
N TRP A 61 6.37 26.19 2.67
CA TRP A 61 4.99 26.67 2.62
C TRP A 61 4.07 25.76 1.82
N ILE A 62 4.57 25.13 0.75
CA ILE A 62 3.76 24.23 -0.07
C ILE A 62 3.37 22.98 0.75
N LEU A 63 4.33 22.39 1.47
CA LEU A 63 4.06 21.24 2.33
C LEU A 63 3.10 21.59 3.48
N ILE A 64 3.20 22.79 4.06
CA ILE A 64 2.27 23.27 5.10
C ILE A 64 0.86 23.43 4.52
N SER A 65 0.73 24.07 3.35
CA SER A 65 -0.56 24.26 2.70
C SER A 65 -1.22 22.94 2.35
N LEU A 66 -0.48 21.98 1.79
CA LEU A 66 -1.00 20.64 1.51
C LEU A 66 -1.47 19.91 2.78
N LYS A 67 -0.71 20.03 3.88
CA LYS A 67 -1.10 19.50 5.19
C LYS A 67 -2.39 20.13 5.71
N LEU A 68 -2.51 21.46 5.63
CA LEU A 68 -3.71 22.17 6.07
C LEU A 68 -4.94 21.77 5.25
N VAL A 69 -4.79 21.65 3.92
CA VAL A 69 -5.88 21.21 3.03
C VAL A 69 -6.33 19.79 3.37
N LEU A 70 -5.40 18.83 3.48
CA LEU A 70 -5.75 17.44 3.80
C LEU A 70 -6.30 17.28 5.23
N VAL A 71 -5.78 18.03 6.20
CA VAL A 71 -6.37 18.06 7.55
C VAL A 71 -7.76 18.67 7.52
N GLY A 72 -8.00 19.73 6.73
CA GLY A 72 -9.32 20.32 6.56
C GLY A 72 -10.35 19.33 6.03
N PHE A 73 -10.02 18.61 4.94
CA PHE A 73 -10.87 17.54 4.43
C PHE A 73 -11.07 16.40 5.44
N PHE A 74 -10.03 16.04 6.18
CA PHE A 74 -10.11 14.99 7.19
C PHE A 74 -11.00 15.38 8.38
N LEU A 75 -10.93 16.64 8.84
CA LEU A 75 -11.84 17.15 9.87
C LEU A 75 -13.28 17.23 9.35
N LEU A 76 -13.47 17.60 8.08
CA LEU A 76 -14.78 17.56 7.43
C LEU A 76 -15.36 16.14 7.41
N ILE A 77 -14.56 15.12 7.11
CA ILE A 77 -14.97 13.71 7.19
C ILE A 77 -15.44 13.36 8.61
N ILE A 78 -14.69 13.77 9.64
CA ILE A 78 -15.06 13.48 11.04
C ILE A 78 -16.38 14.18 11.40
N ILE A 79 -16.50 15.49 11.11
CA ILE A 79 -17.70 16.27 11.42
C ILE A 79 -18.91 15.70 10.67
N ALA A 80 -18.76 15.40 9.37
CA ALA A 80 -19.83 14.85 8.56
C ALA A 80 -20.24 13.45 9.00
N GLY A 81 -19.31 12.59 9.40
CA GLY A 81 -19.64 11.26 9.88
C GLY A 81 -20.32 11.26 11.25
N LEU A 82 -19.97 12.20 12.14
CA LEU A 82 -20.57 12.30 13.48
C LEU A 82 -21.94 13.00 13.49
N PHE A 83 -22.11 14.05 12.68
CA PHE A 83 -23.29 14.93 12.74
C PHE A 83 -24.12 14.96 11.45
N GLY A 84 -23.64 14.32 10.37
CA GLY A 84 -24.34 14.29 9.10
C GLY A 84 -25.39 13.18 9.00
N THR A 85 -25.93 13.02 7.79
CA THR A 85 -26.91 11.98 7.49
C THR A 85 -26.31 10.57 7.68
N PRO A 86 -27.09 9.60 8.18
CA PRO A 86 -26.65 8.21 8.26
C PRO A 86 -26.59 7.53 6.88
N ILE A 87 -27.10 8.16 5.83
CA ILE A 87 -27.14 7.63 4.46
C ILE A 87 -25.73 7.67 3.84
N PRO A 88 -25.08 6.51 3.59
CA PRO A 88 -23.67 6.47 3.19
C PRO A 88 -23.38 7.15 1.85
N GLU A 89 -24.29 7.08 0.90
CA GLU A 89 -24.04 7.61 -0.45
C GLU A 89 -24.24 9.13 -0.54
N ARG A 90 -24.82 9.74 0.49
CA ARG A 90 -25.07 11.18 0.61
C ARG A 90 -24.14 11.86 1.61
N ASN A 91 -23.37 11.10 2.38
CA ASN A 91 -22.44 11.64 3.37
C ASN A 91 -21.01 11.67 2.80
N ILE A 92 -20.35 12.84 2.89
CA ILE A 92 -18.97 12.97 2.40
C ILE A 92 -18.00 12.04 3.14
N ALA A 93 -18.28 11.69 4.41
CA ALA A 93 -17.38 10.88 5.21
C ALA A 93 -17.11 9.52 4.59
N THR A 94 -18.15 8.83 4.15
CA THR A 94 -18.08 7.50 3.52
C THR A 94 -17.59 7.60 2.07
N VAL A 95 -18.18 8.49 1.27
CA VAL A 95 -17.84 8.64 -0.15
C VAL A 95 -16.38 9.09 -0.32
N LEU A 96 -15.94 10.11 0.40
CA LEU A 96 -14.58 10.62 0.27
C LEU A 96 -13.57 9.61 0.80
N THR A 97 -13.81 8.99 1.96
CA THR A 97 -12.84 8.07 2.58
C THR A 97 -12.65 6.79 1.78
N TRP A 98 -13.75 6.15 1.38
CA TRP A 98 -13.68 4.79 0.81
C TRP A 98 -13.58 4.79 -0.71
N ASN A 99 -14.25 5.72 -1.40
CA ASN A 99 -14.28 5.70 -2.87
C ASN A 99 -13.07 6.45 -3.44
N LEU A 100 -12.77 7.65 -2.92
CA LEU A 100 -11.72 8.52 -3.47
C LEU A 100 -10.40 8.41 -2.70
N TRP A 101 -10.43 8.53 -1.38
CA TRP A 101 -9.21 8.66 -0.57
C TRP A 101 -8.41 7.37 -0.52
N TRP A 102 -9.06 6.23 -0.28
CA TRP A 102 -8.40 4.93 -0.30
C TRP A 102 -7.87 4.57 -1.69
N SER A 103 -8.72 4.63 -2.72
CA SER A 103 -8.31 4.35 -4.10
C SER A 103 -7.20 5.30 -4.55
N GLY A 104 -7.39 6.61 -4.35
CA GLY A 104 -6.42 7.65 -4.67
C GLY A 104 -5.09 7.47 -3.95
N LEU A 105 -5.10 7.01 -2.70
CA LEU A 105 -3.88 6.66 -1.96
C LEU A 105 -3.12 5.54 -2.67
N VAL A 106 -3.77 4.44 -3.08
CA VAL A 106 -3.09 3.32 -3.76
C VAL A 106 -2.48 3.77 -5.10
N PHE A 107 -3.21 4.55 -5.90
CA PHE A 107 -2.68 5.14 -7.15
C PHE A 107 -1.55 6.14 -6.89
N SER A 108 -1.63 6.93 -5.82
CA SER A 108 -0.57 7.89 -5.47
C SER A 108 0.75 7.19 -5.16
N VAL A 109 0.73 5.99 -4.58
CA VAL A 109 1.95 5.24 -4.27
C VAL A 109 2.66 4.77 -5.53
N PHE A 110 1.91 4.40 -6.57
CA PHE A 110 2.48 3.99 -7.85
C PHE A 110 3.36 5.08 -8.45
N LEU A 111 2.93 6.34 -8.34
CA LEU A 111 3.61 7.49 -8.96
C LEU A 111 4.61 8.16 -8.02
N LEU A 112 4.22 8.42 -6.78
CA LEU A 112 4.92 9.30 -5.83
C LEU A 112 5.57 8.54 -4.66
N GLY A 113 5.48 7.21 -4.64
CA GLY A 113 6.05 6.38 -3.58
C GLY A 113 5.44 6.71 -2.22
N SER A 114 6.27 7.06 -1.23
CA SER A 114 5.79 7.33 0.13
C SER A 114 5.43 8.79 0.42
N ALA A 115 5.31 9.64 -0.60
CA ALA A 115 4.98 11.06 -0.47
C ALA A 115 3.68 11.32 0.32
N TRP A 116 2.69 10.42 0.22
CA TRP A 116 1.44 10.50 0.99
C TRP A 116 1.66 10.62 2.50
N CYS A 117 2.65 9.89 3.03
CA CYS A 117 2.99 9.93 4.46
C CYS A 117 3.52 11.31 4.91
N ALA A 118 3.97 12.17 4.00
CA ALA A 118 4.45 13.51 4.31
C ALA A 118 3.31 14.47 4.69
N VAL A 119 2.12 14.22 4.13
CA VAL A 119 0.92 15.07 4.26
C VAL A 119 -0.23 14.35 4.98
N CYS A 120 0.04 13.16 5.53
CA CYS A 120 -0.94 12.34 6.24
C CYS A 120 -1.63 13.13 7.37
N PRO A 121 -2.98 13.16 7.43
CA PRO A 121 -3.70 13.93 8.44
C PRO A 121 -3.53 13.35 9.85
N TRP A 122 -3.43 12.03 10.01
CA TRP A 122 -3.23 11.39 11.32
C TRP A 122 -1.92 11.83 11.98
N ASP A 123 -0.83 11.80 11.20
CA ASP A 123 0.49 12.23 11.67
C ASP A 123 0.54 13.75 11.88
N THR A 124 -0.09 14.53 11.01
CA THR A 124 -0.11 15.99 11.11
C THR A 124 -0.87 16.46 12.35
N LEU A 125 -2.08 15.93 12.59
CA LEU A 125 -2.88 16.23 13.77
C LEU A 125 -2.18 15.81 15.06
N SER A 126 -1.64 14.59 15.12
CA SER A 126 -0.90 14.13 16.31
C SER A 126 0.31 15.02 16.62
N GLN A 127 1.06 15.48 15.62
CA GLN A 127 2.13 16.46 15.81
C GLN A 127 1.63 17.78 16.36
N TRP A 128 0.57 18.36 15.79
CA TRP A 128 0.04 19.63 16.25
C TRP A 128 -0.51 19.54 17.68
N LEU A 129 -1.17 18.44 18.02
CA LEU A 129 -1.71 18.19 19.36
C LEU A 129 -0.62 18.01 20.42
N VAL A 130 0.38 17.15 20.14
CA VAL A 130 1.45 16.87 21.12
C VAL A 130 2.45 18.02 21.18
N ARG A 131 2.96 18.46 20.04
CA ARG A 131 4.09 19.39 19.96
C ARG A 131 3.69 20.86 19.98
N ARG A 132 2.40 21.17 19.79
CA ARG A 132 1.84 22.54 19.81
C ARG A 132 2.52 23.54 18.87
N LYS A 133 3.21 23.04 17.85
CA LYS A 133 3.83 23.84 16.79
C LYS A 133 3.42 23.29 15.44
N LEU A 134 3.15 24.19 14.50
CA LEU A 134 2.74 23.82 13.15
C LEU A 134 3.89 23.27 12.30
N TRP A 135 5.13 23.71 12.56
CA TRP A 135 6.26 23.45 11.66
C TRP A 135 7.65 23.43 12.30
N ARG A 136 7.98 24.42 13.14
CA ARG A 136 9.32 24.50 13.74
C ARG A 136 9.56 23.39 14.74
N ARG A 137 10.83 23.02 14.91
CA ARG A 137 11.29 22.13 15.97
C ARG A 137 10.67 22.54 17.31
N ALA A 138 10.05 21.57 17.96
CA ALA A 138 9.41 21.78 19.25
C ALA A 138 10.40 21.48 20.36
N GLU A 139 10.93 22.54 20.95
CA GLU A 139 11.66 22.50 22.23
C GLU A 139 10.93 23.42 23.21
N PRO A 140 10.50 22.93 24.40
CA PRO A 140 10.56 21.53 24.84
C PRO A 140 9.59 20.62 24.07
N ASN A 141 9.92 19.33 23.99
CA ASN A 141 9.04 18.33 23.41
C ASN A 141 8.08 17.81 24.49
N ASN A 142 6.77 18.00 24.34
CA ASN A 142 5.78 17.47 25.30
C ASN A 142 5.57 15.94 25.20
N SER A 143 6.59 15.21 24.72
CA SER A 143 6.59 13.75 24.63
C SER A 143 7.41 13.18 25.77
N LEU A 144 6.99 12.05 26.34
CA LEU A 144 7.73 11.30 27.35
C LEU A 144 9.04 10.72 26.81
N ASN A 145 9.21 10.67 25.48
CA ASN A 145 10.43 10.17 24.82
C ASN A 145 10.87 8.78 25.30
N ILE A 146 9.92 7.87 25.53
CA ILE A 146 10.22 6.49 25.94
C ILE A 146 10.62 5.68 24.70
N LYS A 147 11.63 4.80 24.83
CA LYS A 147 11.97 3.89 23.72
C LYS A 147 10.88 2.82 23.60
N VAL A 148 10.46 2.52 22.37
CA VAL A 148 9.53 1.41 22.12
C VAL A 148 10.16 0.11 22.64
N PRO A 149 9.44 -0.70 23.45
CA PRO A 149 10.02 -1.92 23.99
C PRO A 149 10.30 -2.93 22.85
N LYS A 150 11.34 -3.76 23.01
CA LYS A 150 11.88 -4.59 21.92
C LYS A 150 10.85 -5.49 21.24
N TRP A 151 9.88 -6.01 21.99
CA TRP A 151 8.80 -6.87 21.46
C TRP A 151 7.83 -6.16 20.50
N LEU A 152 7.70 -4.83 20.57
CA LEU A 152 6.85 -3.99 19.70
C LEU A 152 7.68 -3.24 18.64
N ALA A 153 9.01 -3.30 18.74
CA ALA A 153 9.93 -2.63 17.82
C ALA A 153 10.13 -3.43 16.52
N ASN A 154 9.05 -3.96 15.95
CA ASN A 154 8.98 -4.74 14.71
C ASN A 154 7.65 -4.42 13.99
N VAL A 155 7.37 -5.10 12.87
CA VAL A 155 6.21 -4.82 12.00
C VAL A 155 4.96 -5.66 12.37
N TRP A 156 5.07 -6.60 13.32
CA TRP A 156 3.91 -7.40 13.76
C TRP A 156 2.74 -6.56 14.27
N PRO A 157 2.93 -5.49 15.08
CA PRO A 157 1.83 -4.63 15.50
C PRO A 157 1.07 -4.04 14.32
N ALA A 158 1.79 -3.59 13.28
CA ALA A 158 1.15 -3.09 12.06
C ALA A 158 0.41 -4.20 11.29
N LEU A 159 0.93 -5.43 11.24
CA LEU A 159 0.22 -6.55 10.61
C LEU A 159 -1.08 -6.88 11.35
N PHE A 160 -1.03 -6.99 12.68
CA PHE A 160 -2.24 -7.25 13.49
C PHE A 160 -3.24 -6.11 13.39
N MET A 161 -2.77 -4.87 13.40
CA MET A 161 -3.63 -3.71 13.20
C MET A 161 -4.24 -3.70 11.78
N PHE A 162 -3.51 -4.16 10.77
CA PHE A 162 -4.04 -4.28 9.42
C PHE A 162 -5.15 -5.33 9.36
N ILE A 163 -4.93 -6.52 9.92
CA ILE A 163 -5.94 -7.58 10.00
C ILE A 163 -7.17 -7.09 10.78
N ALA A 164 -6.97 -6.41 11.91
CA ALA A 164 -8.06 -5.85 12.71
C ALA A 164 -8.85 -4.77 11.97
N LEU A 165 -8.16 -3.87 11.25
CA LEU A 165 -8.85 -2.87 10.42
C LEU A 165 -9.61 -3.51 9.27
N THR A 166 -9.07 -4.53 8.60
CA THR A 166 -9.80 -5.27 7.56
C THR A 166 -11.01 -6.00 8.13
N TRP A 167 -10.88 -6.59 9.32
CA TRP A 167 -12.01 -7.22 10.03
C TRP A 167 -13.10 -6.22 10.40
N LEU A 168 -12.71 -5.03 10.88
CA LEU A 168 -13.65 -3.93 11.14
C LEU A 168 -14.29 -3.40 9.85
N GLU A 169 -13.51 -3.22 8.79
CA GLU A 169 -13.97 -2.72 7.50
C GLU A 169 -15.02 -3.65 6.88
N LEU A 170 -14.69 -4.93 6.73
CA LEU A 170 -15.47 -5.89 5.96
C LEU A 170 -16.41 -6.74 6.82
N GLY A 171 -16.02 -7.07 8.05
CA GLY A 171 -16.83 -7.87 8.96
C GLY A 171 -17.91 -7.05 9.66
N VAL A 172 -17.52 -5.92 10.26
CA VAL A 172 -18.48 -5.00 10.91
C VAL A 172 -19.17 -4.08 9.91
N GLY A 173 -18.58 -3.85 8.74
CA GLY A 173 -19.17 -3.01 7.70
C GLY A 173 -19.00 -1.51 7.98
N ILE A 174 -17.85 -1.08 8.49
CA ILE A 174 -17.61 0.34 8.80
C ILE A 174 -17.74 1.25 7.57
N THR A 175 -17.56 0.70 6.37
CA THR A 175 -17.74 1.38 5.09
C THR A 175 -19.18 1.81 4.81
N THR A 176 -20.18 1.16 5.43
CA THR A 176 -21.61 1.45 5.25
C THR A 176 -22.19 2.32 6.35
N SER A 177 -21.35 2.83 7.26
CA SER A 177 -21.78 3.72 8.34
C SER A 177 -20.88 4.95 8.43
N PRO A 178 -21.41 6.17 8.16
CA PRO A 178 -20.68 7.42 8.33
C PRO A 178 -20.14 7.62 9.74
N TYR A 179 -20.94 7.27 10.76
CA TYR A 179 -20.54 7.36 12.16
C TYR A 179 -19.37 6.43 12.46
N ALA A 180 -19.42 5.17 12.02
CA ALA A 180 -18.34 4.23 12.26
C ALA A 180 -17.05 4.66 11.54
N THR A 181 -17.17 5.21 10.32
CA THR A 181 -16.04 5.75 9.56
C THR A 181 -15.37 6.91 10.31
N ALA A 182 -16.16 7.84 10.89
CA ALA A 182 -15.63 8.91 11.72
C ALA A 182 -15.02 8.39 13.03
N ALA A 183 -15.63 7.40 13.68
CA ALA A 183 -15.13 6.80 14.91
C ALA A 183 -13.77 6.13 14.72
N VAL A 184 -13.58 5.36 13.64
CA VAL A 184 -12.26 4.77 13.30
C VAL A 184 -11.26 5.86 12.95
N SER A 185 -11.66 6.88 12.20
CA SER A 185 -10.79 8.01 11.86
C SER A 185 -10.28 8.73 13.12
N LEU A 186 -11.16 8.97 14.09
CA LEU A 186 -10.80 9.53 15.39
C LEU A 186 -9.89 8.59 16.18
N LEU A 187 -10.21 7.30 16.23
CA LEU A 187 -9.39 6.28 16.90
C LEU A 187 -7.95 6.28 16.35
N MET A 188 -7.78 6.38 15.04
CA MET A 188 -6.45 6.45 14.42
C MET A 188 -5.67 7.69 14.84
N VAL A 189 -6.33 8.85 14.96
CA VAL A 189 -5.70 10.07 15.50
C VAL A 189 -5.33 9.91 16.96
N VAL A 190 -6.21 9.33 17.78
CA VAL A 190 -5.94 9.05 19.20
C VAL A 190 -4.73 8.14 19.36
N LEU A 191 -4.68 7.03 18.61
CA LEU A 191 -3.55 6.09 18.65
C LEU A 191 -2.25 6.74 18.17
N ALA A 192 -2.28 7.52 17.09
CA ALA A 192 -1.11 8.25 16.61
C ALA A 192 -0.61 9.29 17.64
N THR A 193 -1.54 10.02 18.26
CA THR A 193 -1.27 11.04 19.28
C THR A 193 -0.70 10.41 20.55
N ALA A 194 -1.32 9.35 21.06
CA ALA A 194 -0.84 8.62 22.22
C ALA A 194 0.55 8.03 21.98
N SER A 195 0.78 7.42 20.81
CA SER A 195 2.09 6.88 20.43
C SER A 195 3.16 7.96 20.38
N LEU A 196 2.86 9.14 19.81
CA LEU A 196 3.81 10.27 19.74
C LEU A 196 4.05 10.91 21.12
N ALA A 197 3.02 10.96 21.97
CA ALA A 197 3.13 11.49 23.33
C ALA A 197 3.98 10.57 24.23
N VAL A 198 3.94 9.25 24.03
CA VAL A 198 4.66 8.28 24.87
C VAL A 198 6.05 7.97 24.31
N PHE A 199 6.17 7.67 23.02
CA PHE A 199 7.39 7.11 22.44
C PHE A 199 8.28 8.15 21.75
N LYS A 200 9.57 7.81 21.60
CA LYS A 200 10.53 8.63 20.85
C LYS A 200 10.18 8.70 19.36
N ARG A 201 10.22 9.92 18.82
CA ARG A 201 9.96 10.25 17.41
C ARG A 201 8.61 9.66 16.94
N LYS A 202 8.46 9.31 15.66
CA LYS A 202 7.20 8.81 15.11
C LYS A 202 7.13 7.29 15.16
N ALA A 203 7.03 6.74 16.37
CA ALA A 203 6.92 5.31 16.58
C ALA A 203 5.70 4.70 15.87
N PHE A 204 4.56 5.39 15.90
CA PHE A 204 3.34 4.98 15.19
C PHE A 204 3.60 4.68 13.71
N CYS A 205 4.16 5.63 12.98
CA CYS A 205 4.45 5.49 11.55
C CYS A 205 5.49 4.40 11.25
N ARG A 206 6.40 4.11 12.20
CA ARG A 206 7.46 3.10 12.00
C ARG A 206 7.01 1.66 12.28
N TYR A 207 6.20 1.45 13.32
CA TYR A 207 5.92 0.10 13.85
C TYR A 207 4.44 -0.28 13.85
N PHE A 208 3.52 0.69 13.97
CA PHE A 208 2.11 0.41 14.25
C PHE A 208 1.17 0.71 13.08
N CYS A 209 1.43 1.76 12.30
CA CYS A 209 0.52 2.24 11.27
C CYS A 209 0.44 1.26 10.08
N PRO A 210 -0.68 0.54 9.87
CA PRO A 210 -0.78 -0.46 8.81
C PRO A 210 -0.72 0.19 7.43
N VAL A 211 -1.45 1.30 7.23
CA VAL A 211 -1.45 2.06 5.97
C VAL A 211 -0.04 2.59 5.63
N GLY A 212 0.67 3.11 6.62
CA GLY A 212 2.05 3.58 6.45
C GLY A 212 3.02 2.47 6.06
N ARG A 213 2.86 1.26 6.62
CA ARG A 213 3.65 0.08 6.24
C ARG A 213 3.32 -0.36 4.81
N THR A 214 2.04 -0.45 4.45
CA THR A 214 1.62 -0.79 3.08
C THR A 214 2.19 0.18 2.05
N ILE A 215 2.05 1.49 2.28
CA ILE A 215 2.67 2.54 1.43
C ILE A 215 4.19 2.36 1.37
N GLY A 216 4.85 2.11 2.50
CA GLY A 216 6.29 1.89 2.56
C GLY A 216 6.74 0.73 1.68
N TYR A 217 6.07 -0.42 1.73
CA TYR A 217 6.43 -1.57 0.89
C TYR A 217 6.09 -1.36 -0.59
N TYR A 218 4.94 -0.80 -0.92
CA TYR A 218 4.61 -0.48 -2.30
C TYR A 218 5.51 0.60 -2.90
N SER A 219 6.04 1.54 -2.09
CA SER A 219 6.99 2.56 -2.57
C SER A 219 8.29 1.98 -3.14
N GLN A 220 8.61 0.72 -2.84
CA GLN A 220 9.77 0.02 -3.41
C GLN A 220 9.59 -0.29 -4.91
N LEU A 221 8.34 -0.29 -5.38
CA LEU A 221 7.96 -0.46 -6.79
C LEU A 221 7.95 0.88 -7.54
N ALA A 222 7.80 2.00 -6.84
CA ALA A 222 7.64 3.33 -7.42
C ALA A 222 8.90 3.83 -8.18
N PRO A 223 8.71 4.61 -9.26
CA PRO A 223 9.80 5.18 -10.07
C PRO A 223 10.46 6.42 -9.43
N ILE A 224 9.87 6.96 -8.35
CA ILE A 224 10.34 8.18 -7.70
C ILE A 224 10.80 7.84 -6.27
N GLU A 225 11.99 8.32 -5.89
CA GLU A 225 12.54 8.14 -4.55
C GLU A 225 13.31 9.36 -4.05
N LEU A 226 13.42 9.49 -2.73
CA LEU A 226 14.23 10.52 -2.07
C LEU A 226 15.60 9.95 -1.68
N ARG A 227 16.68 10.51 -2.25
CA ARG A 227 18.05 10.01 -2.10
C ARG A 227 19.08 11.14 -2.15
N PRO A 228 20.34 10.87 -1.74
CA PRO A 228 21.44 11.78 -2.00
C PRO A 228 21.60 12.07 -3.50
N ILE A 229 21.99 13.32 -3.83
CA ILE A 229 22.41 13.68 -5.20
C ILE A 229 23.79 13.08 -5.45
N ASP A 230 24.72 13.31 -4.53
CA ASP A 230 26.05 12.68 -4.49
C ASP A 230 26.22 11.83 -3.23
N ASN A 231 26.64 10.58 -3.39
CA ASN A 231 26.83 9.68 -2.25
C ASN A 231 28.08 10.05 -1.44
N GLU A 232 29.17 10.49 -2.09
CA GLU A 232 30.43 10.80 -1.41
C GLU A 232 30.28 11.96 -0.44
N THR A 233 29.58 13.02 -0.85
CA THR A 233 29.22 14.14 0.03
C THR A 233 28.44 13.68 1.26
N CYS A 234 27.55 12.70 1.12
CA CYS A 234 26.79 12.15 2.25
C CYS A 234 27.63 11.25 3.15
N GLU A 235 28.56 10.46 2.60
CA GLU A 235 29.47 9.61 3.37
C GLU A 235 30.46 10.43 4.21
N ASN A 236 30.92 11.56 3.69
CA ASN A 236 31.84 12.47 4.37
C ASN A 236 31.15 13.46 5.34
N CYS A 237 29.81 13.50 5.38
CA CYS A 237 29.05 14.44 6.21
C CYS A 237 29.09 14.02 7.69
N LYS A 238 29.84 14.77 8.52
CA LYS A 238 29.99 14.50 9.96
C LYS A 238 28.82 15.01 10.82
N THR A 239 28.09 16.04 10.36
CA THR A 239 27.06 16.68 11.19
C THR A 239 25.78 15.84 11.29
N LEU A 240 25.47 15.08 10.23
CA LEU A 240 24.31 14.18 10.16
C LEU A 240 22.98 14.87 10.51
N ASP A 241 22.81 16.15 10.12
CA ASP A 241 21.59 16.93 10.34
C ASP A 241 20.34 16.27 9.72
N CYS A 242 20.52 15.45 8.68
CA CYS A 242 19.43 14.64 8.12
C CYS A 242 18.82 13.66 9.14
N TYR A 243 19.60 13.21 10.13
CA TYR A 243 19.20 12.29 11.18
C TYR A 243 18.92 12.99 12.51
N HIS A 244 19.73 13.98 12.89
CA HIS A 244 19.62 14.71 14.17
C HIS A 244 18.68 15.92 14.11
N GLY A 245 18.38 16.43 12.92
CA GLY A 245 17.73 17.73 12.76
C GLY A 245 18.70 18.86 13.10
N ASN A 246 18.21 20.10 13.01
CA ASN A 246 18.94 21.31 13.39
C ASN A 246 18.07 22.18 14.31
N ASN A 247 18.45 23.44 14.55
CA ASN A 247 17.71 24.32 15.45
C ASN A 247 16.27 24.63 14.98
N SER A 248 16.01 24.54 13.67
CA SER A 248 14.70 24.87 13.07
C SER A 248 13.90 23.65 12.63
N ILE A 249 14.58 22.59 12.20
CA ILE A 249 14.02 21.40 11.55
C ILE A 249 14.18 20.17 12.44
N GLU A 250 13.11 19.39 12.52
CA GLU A 250 13.06 18.15 13.29
C GLU A 250 13.97 17.04 12.72
N PRO A 251 14.51 16.14 13.55
CA PRO A 251 15.20 14.94 13.09
C PRO A 251 14.37 14.05 12.16
N CYS A 252 15.02 13.11 11.48
CA CYS A 252 14.32 12.08 10.72
C CYS A 252 13.33 11.32 11.63
N PRO A 253 12.03 11.34 11.35
CA PRO A 253 11.01 10.80 12.25
C PRO A 253 11.11 9.29 12.46
N THR A 254 11.66 8.58 11.48
CA THR A 254 11.76 7.13 11.44
C THR A 254 13.21 6.64 11.48
N TRP A 255 14.15 7.45 11.97
CA TRP A 255 15.54 7.04 12.25
C TRP A 255 16.35 6.58 11.03
N LEU A 256 16.19 7.27 9.90
CA LEU A 256 16.92 6.99 8.67
C LEU A 256 18.09 7.97 8.49
N VAL A 257 19.19 7.45 7.93
CA VAL A 257 20.38 8.22 7.56
C VAL A 257 20.52 8.16 6.06
N MET A 258 20.54 9.30 5.38
CA MET A 258 20.48 9.35 3.91
C MET A 258 21.65 8.64 3.22
N GLY A 259 22.88 8.79 3.73
CA GLY A 259 24.05 8.13 3.16
C GLY A 259 24.05 6.60 3.25
N ARG A 260 23.16 5.99 4.05
CA ARG A 260 23.04 4.52 4.18
C ARG A 260 21.68 3.98 3.77
N LEU A 261 20.81 4.83 3.22
CA LEU A 261 19.44 4.47 2.91
C LEU A 261 19.37 3.64 1.64
N THR A 262 19.14 2.34 1.77
CA THR A 262 18.97 1.43 0.62
C THR A 262 17.51 1.23 0.25
N GLN A 263 16.59 1.39 1.20
CA GLN A 263 15.17 1.10 1.02
C GLN A 263 14.21 2.17 1.57
N ASN A 264 13.09 2.39 0.89
CA ASN A 264 12.07 3.39 1.21
C ASN A 264 10.99 2.87 2.16
N SER A 265 11.05 1.61 2.57
CA SER A 265 10.04 0.93 3.41
C SER A 265 9.71 1.68 4.70
N TYR A 266 10.63 2.48 5.23
CA TYR A 266 10.46 3.27 6.46
C TYR A 266 10.47 4.78 6.21
N CYS A 267 10.72 5.23 4.98
CA CYS A 267 10.79 6.65 4.67
C CYS A 267 9.38 7.21 4.56
N THR A 268 9.05 8.22 5.35
CA THR A 268 7.75 8.92 5.28
C THR A 268 7.76 10.10 4.31
N SER A 269 8.87 10.29 3.57
CA SER A 269 9.04 11.39 2.60
C SER A 269 8.73 12.79 3.15
N CYS A 270 8.89 12.99 4.47
CA CYS A 270 8.53 14.23 5.16
C CYS A 270 9.38 15.47 4.81
N GLY A 271 10.50 15.29 4.11
CA GLY A 271 11.39 16.39 3.73
C GLY A 271 12.26 16.97 4.85
N ASN A 272 12.26 16.42 6.07
CA ASN A 272 13.14 16.91 7.13
C ASN A 272 14.62 16.86 6.72
N CYS A 273 15.02 15.76 6.08
CA CYS A 273 16.38 15.55 5.59
C CYS A 273 16.81 16.48 4.46
N THR A 274 15.88 16.94 3.61
CA THR A 274 16.19 17.92 2.55
C THR A 274 16.35 19.30 3.16
N GLN A 275 15.49 19.66 4.11
CA GLN A 275 15.48 20.97 4.77
C GLN A 275 16.58 21.15 5.81
N SER A 276 17.10 20.05 6.40
CA SER A 276 18.17 20.11 7.38
C SER A 276 19.56 19.88 6.80
N CYS A 277 19.70 19.45 5.54
CA CYS A 277 21.00 19.14 4.96
C CYS A 277 21.87 20.40 4.78
N PRO A 278 23.07 20.49 5.39
CA PRO A 278 23.95 21.65 5.25
C PRO A 278 24.57 21.78 3.85
N HIS A 279 24.60 20.70 3.08
CA HIS A 279 25.18 20.63 1.73
C HIS A 279 24.12 20.65 0.62
N GLU A 280 22.83 20.80 0.95
CA GLU A 280 21.71 20.71 -0.01
C GLU A 280 21.73 19.46 -0.92
N ASN A 281 22.27 18.35 -0.40
CA ASN A 281 22.63 17.18 -1.18
C ASN A 281 21.53 16.09 -1.21
N VAL A 282 20.30 16.40 -0.84
CA VAL A 282 19.19 15.43 -0.82
C VAL A 282 18.07 15.91 -1.72
N ALA A 283 17.67 15.08 -2.69
CA ALA A 283 16.62 15.41 -3.63
C ALA A 283 15.82 14.17 -4.06
N TRP A 284 14.69 14.42 -4.70
CA TRP A 284 13.97 13.36 -5.39
C TRP A 284 14.72 12.99 -6.67
N ARG A 285 14.74 11.71 -7.02
CA ARG A 285 15.34 11.21 -8.26
C ARG A 285 14.43 10.18 -8.91
N PHE A 286 14.54 10.08 -10.24
CA PHE A 286 13.91 9.00 -10.98
C PHE A 286 14.80 7.75 -10.91
N ARG A 287 14.14 6.61 -10.75
CA ARG A 287 14.75 5.30 -10.83
C ARG A 287 13.89 4.40 -11.72
N PRO A 288 14.48 3.38 -12.37
CA PRO A 288 13.67 2.35 -13.00
C PRO A 288 12.73 1.72 -11.96
N PRO A 289 11.43 1.54 -12.28
CA PRO A 289 10.46 0.96 -11.37
C PRO A 289 10.96 -0.36 -10.78
N SER A 290 10.60 -0.63 -9.52
CA SER A 290 10.89 -1.89 -8.82
C SER A 290 12.37 -2.24 -8.60
N THR A 291 13.33 -1.38 -8.98
CA THR A 291 14.78 -1.62 -8.76
C THR A 291 15.10 -1.96 -7.30
N GLU A 292 14.43 -1.28 -6.36
CA GLU A 292 14.63 -1.49 -4.93
C GLU A 292 14.16 -2.88 -4.49
N ALA A 293 12.95 -3.26 -4.91
CA ALA A 293 12.38 -4.58 -4.66
C ALA A 293 13.16 -5.70 -5.38
N LEU A 294 13.82 -5.42 -6.49
CA LEU A 294 14.65 -6.38 -7.24
C LEU A 294 16.01 -6.63 -6.58
N HIS A 295 16.71 -5.57 -6.16
CA HIS A 295 18.15 -5.67 -5.86
C HIS A 295 18.56 -5.22 -4.46
N SER A 296 17.93 -4.17 -3.92
CA SER A 296 18.48 -3.41 -2.79
C SER A 296 17.82 -3.76 -1.46
N ALA A 297 16.51 -3.99 -1.47
CA ALA A 297 15.72 -4.20 -0.27
C ALA A 297 16.05 -5.56 0.40
N ARG A 298 16.19 -5.53 1.72
CA ARG A 298 16.51 -6.67 2.58
C ARG A 298 15.49 -6.70 3.72
N PRO A 299 14.44 -7.53 3.63
CA PRO A 299 13.36 -7.53 4.59
C PRO A 299 13.78 -8.37 5.78
N HIS A 300 13.40 -7.90 6.97
CA HIS A 300 13.40 -8.76 8.14
C HIS A 300 12.26 -9.78 8.07
N TRP A 301 12.32 -10.78 8.95
CA TRP A 301 11.35 -11.88 8.98
C TRP A 301 9.90 -11.40 9.15
N ASP A 302 9.67 -10.44 10.03
CA ASP A 302 8.39 -9.79 10.28
C ASP A 302 7.91 -8.97 9.07
N GLU A 303 8.82 -8.32 8.35
CA GLU A 303 8.50 -7.60 7.12
C GLU A 303 7.98 -8.54 6.03
N SER A 304 8.58 -9.73 5.91
CA SER A 304 8.14 -10.75 4.97
C SER A 304 6.74 -11.28 5.27
N TRP A 305 6.42 -11.51 6.54
CA TRP A 305 5.05 -11.86 6.94
C TRP A 305 4.04 -10.75 6.65
N PHE A 306 4.43 -9.48 6.82
CA PHE A 306 3.57 -8.37 6.43
C PHE A 306 3.28 -8.38 4.93
N MET A 307 4.28 -8.62 4.07
CA MET A 307 4.09 -8.65 2.62
C MET A 307 3.20 -9.82 2.14
N ILE A 308 3.24 -10.95 2.84
CA ILE A 308 2.35 -12.09 2.59
C ILE A 308 0.94 -11.79 3.10
N GLY A 309 0.83 -11.22 4.30
CA GLY A 309 -0.45 -10.78 4.85
C GLY A 309 -1.12 -9.72 3.97
N LEU A 310 -0.34 -8.80 3.40
CA LEU A 310 -0.82 -7.81 2.44
C LEU A 310 -1.39 -8.46 1.19
N LEU A 311 -0.72 -9.45 0.61
CA LEU A 311 -1.25 -10.22 -0.51
C LEU A 311 -2.55 -10.93 -0.13
N ALA A 312 -2.56 -11.63 1.00
CA ALA A 312 -3.72 -12.39 1.47
C ALA A 312 -4.94 -11.50 1.73
N LEU A 313 -4.75 -10.37 2.42
CA LEU A 313 -5.82 -9.42 2.73
C LEU A 313 -6.34 -8.72 1.47
N THR A 314 -5.48 -8.45 0.49
CA THR A 314 -5.91 -7.88 -0.78
C THR A 314 -6.79 -8.87 -1.56
N GLY A 315 -6.36 -10.12 -1.67
CA GLY A 315 -7.17 -11.18 -2.30
C GLY A 315 -8.47 -11.46 -1.53
N PHE A 316 -8.41 -11.43 -0.19
CA PHE A 316 -9.57 -11.58 0.68
C PHE A 316 -10.62 -10.49 0.44
N HIS A 317 -10.21 -9.23 0.32
CA HIS A 317 -11.12 -8.12 0.01
C HIS A 317 -11.95 -8.39 -1.25
N GLY A 318 -11.28 -8.83 -2.32
CA GLY A 318 -11.96 -9.26 -3.56
C GLY A 318 -12.91 -10.43 -3.35
N LEU A 319 -12.46 -11.45 -2.61
CA LEU A 319 -13.27 -12.64 -2.30
C LEU A 319 -14.54 -12.30 -1.53
N THR A 320 -14.51 -11.33 -0.60
CA THR A 320 -15.70 -10.94 0.18
C THR A 320 -16.78 -10.23 -0.63
N MET A 321 -16.44 -9.69 -1.81
CA MET A 321 -17.41 -9.02 -2.69
C MET A 321 -18.14 -9.98 -3.64
N MET A 322 -17.85 -11.27 -3.52
CA MET A 322 -18.37 -12.31 -4.39
C MET A 322 -19.75 -12.78 -3.93
N PRO A 323 -20.69 -13.06 -4.87
CA PRO A 323 -22.03 -13.52 -4.50
C PRO A 323 -22.06 -14.81 -3.66
N PHE A 324 -21.10 -15.71 -3.85
CA PHE A 324 -21.01 -16.96 -3.10
C PHE A 324 -20.42 -16.79 -1.69
N TRP A 325 -19.78 -15.66 -1.37
CA TRP A 325 -19.15 -15.44 -0.07
C TRP A 325 -20.18 -15.50 1.06
N GLU A 326 -21.30 -14.81 0.90
CA GLU A 326 -22.40 -14.79 1.87
C GLU A 326 -22.97 -16.20 2.10
N MET A 327 -23.07 -17.00 1.03
CA MET A 327 -23.51 -18.39 1.11
C MET A 327 -22.54 -19.25 1.94
N TRP A 328 -21.23 -19.15 1.69
CA TRP A 328 -20.22 -19.88 2.46
C TRP A 328 -20.21 -19.47 3.93
N MET A 329 -20.30 -18.18 4.22
CA MET A 329 -20.34 -17.68 5.60
C MET A 329 -21.61 -18.12 6.34
N SER A 330 -22.75 -18.17 5.64
CA SER A 330 -24.02 -18.65 6.21
C SER A 330 -23.99 -20.15 6.50
N GLN A 331 -23.42 -20.96 5.62
CA GLN A 331 -23.22 -22.40 5.86
C GLN A 331 -22.28 -22.64 7.05
N LEU A 332 -21.16 -21.91 7.10
CA LEU A 332 -20.23 -21.97 8.23
C LEU A 332 -20.90 -21.54 9.54
N ALA A 333 -21.74 -20.50 9.51
CA ALA A 333 -22.49 -20.04 10.67
C ALA A 333 -23.44 -21.10 11.22
N GLN A 334 -24.10 -21.85 10.35
CA GLN A 334 -24.98 -22.95 10.74
C GLN A 334 -24.21 -24.10 11.40
N THR A 335 -23.01 -24.43 10.91
CA THR A 335 -22.21 -25.54 11.47
C THR A 335 -21.60 -25.22 12.83
N ILE A 336 -21.20 -23.96 13.06
CA ILE A 336 -20.59 -23.53 14.33
C ILE A 336 -21.60 -23.01 15.36
N GLY A 337 -22.88 -22.89 14.99
CA GLY A 337 -23.92 -22.33 15.85
C GLY A 337 -23.75 -20.83 16.11
N ASP A 338 -23.40 -20.06 15.08
CA ASP A 338 -23.23 -18.61 15.19
C ASP A 338 -24.57 -17.92 15.52
N SER A 339 -24.49 -16.89 16.34
CA SER A 339 -25.55 -15.97 16.80
C SER A 339 -26.36 -15.24 15.71
N GLY A 340 -26.14 -15.52 14.42
CA GLY A 340 -26.83 -14.89 13.30
C GLY A 340 -26.21 -13.59 12.79
N ARG A 341 -25.17 -13.04 13.45
CA ARG A 341 -24.43 -11.85 12.99
C ARG A 341 -23.26 -12.18 12.04
N LEU A 342 -22.99 -13.46 11.79
CA LEU A 342 -21.91 -13.98 10.93
C LEU A 342 -20.48 -13.55 11.33
N LEU A 343 -20.28 -12.82 12.44
CA LEU A 343 -18.98 -12.28 12.83
C LEU A 343 -17.97 -13.38 13.22
N PRO A 344 -18.32 -14.38 14.07
CA PRO A 344 -17.51 -15.57 14.26
C PRO A 344 -17.14 -16.28 12.95
N SER A 345 -18.13 -16.56 12.08
CA SER A 345 -17.87 -17.19 10.78
C SER A 345 -16.93 -16.38 9.90
N PHE A 346 -17.15 -15.07 9.82
CA PHE A 346 -16.31 -14.14 9.08
C PHE A 346 -14.87 -14.14 9.61
N THR A 347 -14.70 -14.17 10.93
CA THR A 347 -13.40 -14.23 11.59
C THR A 347 -12.65 -15.50 11.19
N ILE A 348 -13.33 -16.65 11.24
CA ILE A 348 -12.77 -17.93 10.81
C ILE A 348 -12.39 -17.86 9.32
N GLY A 349 -13.27 -17.35 8.47
CA GLY A 349 -13.02 -17.17 7.04
C GLY A 349 -11.79 -16.30 6.76
N LEU A 350 -11.66 -15.15 7.42
CA LEU A 350 -10.52 -14.25 7.31
C LEU A 350 -9.20 -14.95 7.67
N PHE A 351 -9.14 -15.59 8.85
CA PHE A 351 -7.93 -16.29 9.28
C PHE A 351 -7.63 -17.51 8.41
N ALA A 352 -8.64 -18.23 7.93
CA ALA A 352 -8.48 -19.34 6.99
C ALA A 352 -7.86 -18.87 5.67
N CYS A 353 -8.33 -17.76 5.08
CA CYS A 353 -7.75 -17.21 3.86
C CYS A 353 -6.29 -16.79 4.04
N ILE A 354 -5.96 -16.12 5.16
CA ILE A 354 -4.57 -15.76 5.48
C ILE A 354 -3.71 -17.01 5.64
N LEU A 355 -4.21 -18.02 6.36
CA LEU A 355 -3.49 -19.27 6.60
C LEU A 355 -3.24 -20.04 5.30
N VAL A 356 -4.23 -20.13 4.40
CA VAL A 356 -4.09 -20.82 3.11
C VAL A 356 -2.95 -20.21 2.29
N ILE A 357 -2.91 -18.88 2.12
CA ILE A 357 -1.84 -18.21 1.37
C ILE A 357 -0.49 -18.39 2.06
N ALA A 358 -0.44 -18.28 3.40
CA ALA A 358 0.78 -18.50 4.17
C ALA A 358 1.33 -19.92 4.01
N VAL A 359 0.46 -20.94 4.04
CA VAL A 359 0.83 -22.35 3.86
C VAL A 359 1.31 -22.59 2.44
N ILE A 360 0.56 -22.17 1.41
CA ILE A 360 0.95 -22.32 0.00
C ILE A 360 2.31 -21.67 -0.26
N TYR A 361 2.52 -20.45 0.24
CA TYR A 361 3.79 -19.76 0.08
C TYR A 361 4.93 -20.51 0.79
N SER A 362 4.73 -20.91 2.06
CA SER A 362 5.75 -21.60 2.85
C SER A 362 6.13 -22.97 2.28
N THR A 363 5.16 -23.72 1.76
CA THR A 363 5.40 -25.03 1.14
C THR A 363 6.18 -24.88 -0.16
N LEU A 364 5.84 -23.90 -1.01
CA LEU A 364 6.57 -23.65 -2.26
C LEU A 364 8.00 -23.17 -2.01
N ILE A 365 8.25 -22.38 -0.95
CA ILE A 365 9.61 -22.03 -0.53
C ILE A 365 10.39 -23.27 -0.09
N GLU A 366 9.77 -24.18 0.66
CA GLU A 366 10.42 -25.42 1.08
C GLU A 366 10.73 -26.34 -0.11
N VAL A 367 9.82 -26.42 -1.08
CA VAL A 367 10.04 -27.13 -2.35
C VAL A 367 11.19 -26.49 -3.14
N THR A 368 11.23 -25.15 -3.25
CA THR A 368 12.35 -24.44 -3.88
C THR A 368 13.67 -24.75 -3.19
N ARG A 369 13.70 -24.79 -1.85
CA ARG A 369 14.90 -25.14 -1.08
C ARG A 369 15.41 -26.54 -1.44
N LYS A 370 14.51 -27.53 -1.45
CA LYS A 370 14.83 -28.93 -1.75
C LYS A 370 15.29 -29.13 -3.20
N ILE A 371 14.58 -28.57 -4.18
CA ILE A 371 14.93 -28.68 -5.61
C ILE A 371 16.25 -27.96 -5.91
N SER A 372 16.50 -26.83 -5.26
CA SER A 372 17.71 -26.05 -5.56
C SER A 372 18.99 -26.65 -4.98
N GLY A 373 18.87 -27.48 -3.93
CA GLY A 373 20.00 -28.01 -3.18
C GLY A 373 20.82 -26.92 -2.49
N THR A 374 20.20 -25.80 -2.12
CA THR A 374 20.89 -24.65 -1.51
C THR A 374 21.08 -24.84 -0.01
N ASP A 375 22.26 -24.46 0.51
CA ASP A 375 22.54 -24.44 1.95
C ASP A 375 21.87 -23.27 2.69
N MET A 376 21.11 -22.43 1.98
CA MET A 376 20.41 -21.32 2.61
C MET A 376 19.32 -21.78 3.57
N ALA A 377 19.35 -21.23 4.79
CA ALA A 377 18.28 -21.43 5.77
C ALA A 377 16.91 -20.99 5.24
N PHE A 378 15.86 -21.75 5.58
CA PHE A 378 14.47 -21.49 5.16
C PHE A 378 14.05 -20.03 5.36
N LYS A 379 14.33 -19.45 6.53
CA LYS A 379 13.98 -18.06 6.86
C LYS A 379 14.59 -17.06 5.89
N ARG A 380 15.83 -17.28 5.46
CA ARG A 380 16.53 -16.40 4.51
C ARG A 380 15.91 -16.52 3.11
N LEU A 381 15.58 -17.74 2.69
CA LEU A 381 14.95 -18.01 1.40
C LEU A 381 13.54 -17.40 1.33
N PHE A 382 12.72 -17.67 2.35
CA PHE A 382 11.40 -17.06 2.54
C PHE A 382 11.46 -15.54 2.50
N SER A 383 12.38 -14.94 3.26
CA SER A 383 12.50 -13.47 3.28
C SER A 383 12.93 -12.92 1.92
N THR A 384 13.81 -13.64 1.20
CA THR A 384 14.29 -13.24 -0.12
C THR A 384 13.18 -13.21 -1.16
N PHE A 385 12.33 -14.25 -1.22
CA PHE A 385 11.25 -14.34 -2.19
C PHE A 385 9.98 -13.60 -1.79
N SER A 386 9.89 -13.07 -0.57
CA SER A 386 8.67 -12.38 -0.11
C SER A 386 8.33 -11.14 -0.96
N PHE A 387 9.32 -10.52 -1.61
CA PHE A 387 9.07 -9.42 -2.56
C PHE A 387 8.27 -9.81 -3.80
N VAL A 388 8.17 -11.10 -4.12
CA VAL A 388 7.33 -11.58 -5.24
C VAL A 388 5.87 -11.25 -4.95
N THR A 389 5.45 -11.21 -3.69
CA THR A 389 4.06 -10.90 -3.32
C THR A 389 3.70 -9.44 -3.54
N LEU A 390 4.66 -8.51 -3.47
CA LEU A 390 4.41 -7.08 -3.59
C LEU A 390 3.79 -6.66 -4.94
N PRO A 391 4.43 -6.93 -6.09
CA PRO A 391 3.85 -6.53 -7.38
C PRO A 391 2.55 -7.26 -7.69
N LEU A 392 2.38 -8.50 -7.20
CA LEU A 392 1.15 -9.29 -7.37
C LEU A 392 -0.02 -8.72 -6.56
N ALA A 393 0.22 -8.36 -5.30
CA ALA A 393 -0.75 -7.70 -4.45
C ALA A 393 -1.09 -6.33 -5.02
N PHE A 394 -0.07 -5.56 -5.39
CA PHE A 394 -0.23 -4.18 -5.84
C PHE A 394 -0.97 -4.07 -7.17
N SER A 395 -0.69 -4.93 -8.15
CA SER A 395 -1.38 -4.90 -9.44
C SER A 395 -2.85 -5.23 -9.29
N TYR A 396 -3.19 -6.24 -8.48
CA TYR A 396 -4.57 -6.58 -8.21
C TYR A 396 -5.26 -5.47 -7.39
N HIS A 397 -4.57 -4.91 -6.40
CA HIS A 397 -5.09 -3.81 -5.58
C HIS A 397 -5.45 -2.60 -6.46
N LEU A 398 -4.58 -2.22 -7.39
CA LEU A 398 -4.84 -1.15 -8.37
C LEU A 398 -5.97 -1.51 -9.34
N ALA A 399 -5.93 -2.70 -9.93
CA ALA A 399 -6.92 -3.14 -10.91
C ALA A 399 -8.33 -3.20 -10.30
N HIS A 400 -8.46 -3.73 -9.09
CA HIS A 400 -9.72 -3.80 -8.35
C HIS A 400 -10.24 -2.41 -7.98
N ASN A 401 -9.39 -1.54 -7.40
CA ASN A 401 -9.82 -0.19 -6.99
C ASN A 401 -10.05 0.76 -8.17
N LEU A 402 -9.60 0.43 -9.38
CA LEU A 402 -9.87 1.24 -10.57
C LEU A 402 -11.38 1.33 -10.85
N ASN A 403 -12.11 0.21 -10.72
CA ASN A 403 -13.57 0.20 -10.90
C ASN A 403 -14.27 1.08 -9.86
N HIS A 404 -13.89 0.95 -8.58
CA HIS A 404 -14.44 1.77 -7.50
C HIS A 404 -14.14 3.26 -7.75
N LEU A 405 -12.89 3.60 -8.08
CA LEU A 405 -12.49 4.99 -8.32
C LEU A 405 -13.25 5.64 -9.47
N ILE A 406 -13.45 4.94 -10.59
CA ILE A 406 -14.09 5.53 -11.78
C ILE A 406 -15.61 5.48 -11.69
N ARG A 407 -16.20 4.39 -11.20
CA ARG A 407 -17.66 4.22 -11.16
C ARG A 407 -18.28 4.95 -9.97
N GLU A 408 -17.65 4.88 -8.80
CA GLU A 408 -18.23 5.42 -7.56
C GLU A 408 -17.85 6.89 -7.30
N SER A 409 -16.98 7.48 -8.14
CA SER A 409 -16.73 8.93 -8.14
C SER A 409 -17.80 9.73 -8.88
N VAL A 410 -18.67 9.07 -9.66
CA VAL A 410 -19.77 9.74 -10.34
C VAL A 410 -20.77 10.27 -9.32
N GLY A 411 -21.01 11.58 -9.36
CA GLY A 411 -21.86 12.28 -8.39
C GLY A 411 -21.13 12.82 -7.16
N ILE A 412 -19.79 12.75 -7.09
CA ILE A 412 -19.02 13.29 -5.96
C ILE A 412 -19.22 14.80 -5.77
N GLY A 413 -19.51 15.55 -6.84
CA GLY A 413 -19.82 16.97 -6.75
C GLY A 413 -21.00 17.27 -5.83
N SER A 414 -22.00 16.38 -5.76
CA SER A 414 -23.17 16.55 -4.90
C SER A 414 -22.80 16.51 -3.41
N VAL A 415 -21.88 15.64 -3.01
CA VAL A 415 -21.41 15.56 -1.61
C VAL A 415 -20.46 16.70 -1.26
N PHE A 416 -19.80 17.35 -2.22
CA PHE A 416 -19.05 18.58 -1.91
C PHE A 416 -19.96 19.80 -1.69
N LEU A 417 -21.10 19.87 -2.38
CA LEU A 417 -22.07 20.95 -2.22
C LEU A 417 -22.90 20.81 -0.92
N ASN A 418 -23.20 19.58 -0.50
CA ASN A 418 -23.83 19.29 0.79
C ASN A 418 -23.05 18.20 1.57
N PRO A 419 -21.92 18.55 2.22
CA PRO A 419 -21.01 17.59 2.87
C PRO A 419 -21.66 16.73 3.96
N LEU A 420 -22.57 17.30 4.72
CA LEU A 420 -23.29 16.61 5.79
C LEU A 420 -24.47 15.79 5.26
N GLY A 421 -24.88 15.97 3.99
CA GLY A 421 -26.05 15.32 3.41
C GLY A 421 -27.36 15.65 4.15
N ILE A 422 -27.45 16.81 4.81
CA ILE A 422 -28.63 17.19 5.59
C ILE A 422 -29.81 17.36 4.64
N SER A 423 -30.97 16.85 5.06
CA SER A 423 -32.23 16.90 4.29
C SER A 423 -32.15 16.24 2.91
N THR A 424 -31.27 15.26 2.73
CA THR A 424 -31.19 14.47 1.50
C THR A 424 -31.88 13.13 1.65
N ALA A 425 -32.60 12.72 0.61
CA ALA A 425 -33.16 11.38 0.50
C ALA A 425 -32.10 10.38 -0.02
N PRO A 426 -32.26 9.07 0.23
CA PRO A 426 -31.47 8.04 -0.43
C PRO A 426 -31.51 8.20 -1.95
N LEU A 427 -30.47 7.72 -2.64
CA LEU A 427 -30.44 7.76 -4.11
C LEU A 427 -31.61 6.98 -4.68
N SER A 428 -32.39 7.65 -5.53
CA SER A 428 -33.43 7.00 -6.33
C SER A 428 -32.82 6.01 -7.31
N MET A 429 -33.60 5.03 -7.77
CA MET A 429 -33.14 4.08 -8.79
C MET A 429 -32.72 4.78 -10.08
N MET A 430 -33.35 5.91 -10.43
CA MET A 430 -32.96 6.72 -11.58
C MET A 430 -31.58 7.33 -11.39
N GLU A 431 -31.30 7.95 -10.23
CA GLU A 431 -29.97 8.50 -9.95
C GLU A 431 -28.90 7.40 -9.91
N LYS A 432 -29.19 6.22 -9.35
CA LYS A 432 -28.27 5.08 -9.37
C LYS A 432 -27.99 4.62 -10.80
N TYR A 433 -29.00 4.60 -11.67
CA TYR A 433 -28.87 4.26 -13.08
C TYR A 433 -28.05 5.30 -13.84
N GLU A 434 -28.34 6.60 -13.67
CA GLU A 434 -27.59 7.68 -14.31
C GLU A 434 -26.11 7.65 -13.91
N ARG A 435 -25.80 7.44 -12.63
CA ARG A 435 -24.42 7.29 -12.15
C ARG A 435 -23.72 6.11 -12.81
N HIS A 436 -24.44 5.02 -13.06
CA HIS A 436 -23.89 3.86 -13.76
C HIS A 436 -23.61 4.12 -15.24
N MET A 437 -24.43 4.95 -15.89
CA MET A 437 -24.33 5.24 -17.33
C MET A 437 -23.37 6.39 -17.66
N THR A 438 -23.11 7.31 -16.72
CA THR A 438 -22.31 8.54 -16.95
C THR A 438 -20.83 8.41 -16.58
N MET A 439 -20.24 7.24 -16.77
CA MET A 439 -18.81 7.02 -16.50
C MET A 439 -17.92 7.89 -17.41
N TRP A 440 -16.87 8.49 -16.85
CA TRP A 440 -15.91 9.32 -17.60
C TRP A 440 -14.95 8.51 -18.48
N LEU A 441 -14.78 7.22 -18.20
CA LEU A 441 -14.02 6.26 -19.01
C LEU A 441 -14.95 5.16 -19.48
N SER A 442 -14.79 4.75 -20.75
CA SER A 442 -15.51 3.60 -21.27
C SER A 442 -15.12 2.33 -20.52
N GLN A 443 -16.07 1.40 -20.40
CA GLN A 443 -15.84 0.13 -19.72
C GLN A 443 -14.69 -0.67 -20.35
N ASP A 444 -14.56 -0.64 -21.69
CA ASP A 444 -13.45 -1.28 -22.39
C ASP A 444 -12.09 -0.65 -22.06
N SER A 445 -12.03 0.67 -21.85
CA SER A 445 -10.80 1.34 -21.41
C SER A 445 -10.40 0.89 -20.00
N ILE A 446 -11.37 0.72 -19.10
CA ILE A 446 -11.11 0.20 -17.75
C ILE A 446 -10.53 -1.21 -17.83
N PHE A 447 -11.13 -2.10 -18.64
CA PHE A 447 -10.65 -3.46 -18.86
C PHE A 447 -9.24 -3.51 -19.46
N ALA A 448 -8.93 -2.63 -20.41
CA ALA A 448 -7.60 -2.50 -20.98
C ALA A 448 -6.56 -2.08 -19.92
N ILE A 449 -6.88 -1.10 -19.08
CA ILE A 449 -5.99 -0.64 -18.00
C ILE A 449 -5.81 -1.74 -16.95
N GLN A 450 -6.87 -2.44 -16.54
CA GLN A 450 -6.79 -3.58 -15.61
C GLN A 450 -5.87 -4.67 -16.16
N THR A 451 -6.01 -4.98 -17.46
CA THR A 451 -5.16 -5.96 -18.15
C THR A 451 -3.69 -5.54 -18.14
N ALA A 452 -3.41 -4.28 -18.48
CA ALA A 452 -2.05 -3.74 -18.46
C ALA A 452 -1.44 -3.80 -17.04
N LEU A 453 -2.20 -3.42 -16.01
CA LEU A 453 -1.75 -3.47 -14.62
C LEU A 453 -1.40 -4.91 -14.19
N MET A 454 -2.23 -5.88 -14.53
CA MET A 454 -2.00 -7.30 -14.22
C MET A 454 -0.76 -7.85 -14.94
N ILE A 455 -0.58 -7.52 -16.22
CA ILE A 455 0.60 -7.89 -17.02
C ILE A 455 1.87 -7.30 -16.40
N ILE A 456 1.87 -6.01 -16.07
CA ILE A 456 3.01 -5.32 -15.45
C ILE A 456 3.34 -5.92 -14.09
N GLY A 457 2.33 -6.17 -13.26
CA GLY A 457 2.51 -6.80 -11.94
C GLY A 457 3.15 -8.19 -12.04
N PHE A 458 2.62 -9.04 -12.92
CA PHE A 458 3.19 -10.37 -13.14
C PHE A 458 4.61 -10.30 -13.70
N TRP A 459 4.87 -9.41 -14.66
CA TRP A 459 6.20 -9.21 -15.22
C TRP A 459 7.22 -8.82 -14.14
N ILE A 460 6.89 -7.85 -13.27
CA ILE A 460 7.76 -7.45 -12.17
C ILE A 460 7.97 -8.61 -11.19
N ALA A 461 6.92 -9.38 -10.86
CA ALA A 461 7.04 -10.54 -9.99
C ALA A 461 8.03 -11.58 -10.55
N VAL A 462 7.95 -11.86 -11.85
CA VAL A 462 8.87 -12.72 -12.57
C VAL A 462 10.30 -12.17 -12.53
N GLN A 463 10.50 -10.87 -12.73
CA GLN A 463 11.83 -10.25 -12.62
C GLN A 463 12.40 -10.37 -11.20
N VAL A 464 11.56 -10.23 -10.16
CA VAL A 464 11.96 -10.43 -8.76
C VAL A 464 12.44 -11.86 -8.54
N ILE A 465 11.71 -12.85 -9.05
CA ILE A 465 12.10 -14.27 -8.98
C ILE A 465 13.46 -14.49 -9.64
N ARG A 466 13.67 -13.97 -10.86
CA ARG A 466 14.92 -14.15 -11.60
C ARG A 466 16.11 -13.52 -10.88
N HIS A 467 16.02 -12.24 -10.50
CA HIS A 467 17.15 -11.50 -9.94
C HIS A 467 17.50 -11.94 -8.53
N ARG A 468 16.50 -12.26 -7.69
CA ARG A 468 16.75 -12.75 -6.35
C ARG A 468 17.09 -14.24 -6.32
N GLY A 469 16.68 -14.98 -7.35
CA GLY A 469 17.04 -16.37 -7.60
C GLY A 469 18.48 -16.58 -8.07
N LEU A 470 19.20 -15.52 -8.48
CA LEU A 470 20.58 -15.63 -8.98
C LEU A 470 21.51 -16.38 -8.02
N ASN A 471 21.48 -16.06 -6.73
CA ASN A 471 22.34 -16.70 -5.73
C ASN A 471 21.99 -18.17 -5.45
N ILE A 472 20.86 -18.65 -5.96
CA ILE A 472 20.39 -20.03 -5.86
C ILE A 472 20.75 -20.79 -7.16
N ALA A 473 20.72 -20.07 -8.27
CA ALA A 473 20.96 -20.55 -9.63
C ALA A 473 22.45 -20.72 -9.98
N THR A 474 23.40 -20.38 -9.09
CA THR A 474 24.86 -20.39 -9.33
C THR A 474 25.50 -21.76 -9.60
N SER A 475 24.75 -22.86 -9.69
CA SER A 475 25.30 -24.08 -10.30
C SER A 475 25.24 -23.96 -11.81
N ASN A 476 26.40 -24.02 -12.47
CA ASN A 476 26.69 -23.90 -13.91
C ASN A 476 25.93 -24.87 -14.85
N SER A 477 24.65 -25.13 -14.62
CA SER A 477 23.83 -26.05 -15.41
C SER A 477 22.74 -25.30 -16.18
N ASN A 478 22.47 -25.76 -17.41
CA ASN A 478 21.36 -25.30 -18.25
C ASN A 478 19.97 -25.43 -17.57
N PHE A 479 19.90 -26.03 -16.37
CA PHE A 479 18.70 -26.22 -15.56
C PHE A 479 18.56 -25.24 -14.39
N ALA A 480 19.42 -24.23 -14.29
CA ALA A 480 19.37 -23.26 -13.19
C ALA A 480 18.02 -22.50 -13.09
N ALA A 481 17.38 -22.22 -14.24
CA ALA A 481 16.05 -21.60 -14.28
C ALA A 481 14.94 -22.54 -13.78
N PHE A 482 15.07 -23.86 -13.98
CA PHE A 482 14.09 -24.85 -13.50
C PHE A 482 14.01 -24.91 -11.98
N LYS A 483 15.10 -24.56 -11.27
CA LYS A 483 15.11 -24.46 -9.80
C LYS A 483 14.15 -23.40 -9.26
N LEU A 484 13.79 -22.41 -10.09
CA LEU A 484 12.87 -21.32 -9.74
C LEU A 484 11.40 -21.65 -10.06
N THR A 485 11.11 -22.83 -10.64
CA THR A 485 9.75 -23.22 -11.05
C THR A 485 8.70 -23.14 -9.93
N PRO A 486 8.96 -23.52 -8.66
CA PRO A 486 7.91 -23.45 -7.64
C PRO A 486 7.46 -22.01 -7.37
N MET A 487 8.39 -21.04 -7.46
CA MET A 487 8.08 -19.63 -7.29
C MET A 487 7.38 -19.03 -8.52
N LEU A 488 7.69 -19.52 -9.74
CA LEU A 488 6.94 -19.15 -10.94
C LEU A 488 5.51 -19.68 -10.88
N VAL A 489 5.32 -20.92 -10.40
CA VAL A 489 4.00 -21.50 -10.15
C VAL A 489 3.23 -20.70 -9.11
N PHE A 490 3.89 -20.27 -8.02
CA PHE A 490 3.27 -19.37 -7.03
C PHE A 490 2.77 -18.09 -7.67
N ALA A 491 3.64 -17.37 -8.41
CA ALA A 491 3.28 -16.12 -9.05
C ALA A 491 2.14 -16.31 -10.07
N ALA A 492 2.21 -17.36 -10.89
CA ALA A 492 1.19 -17.66 -11.88
C ALA A 492 -0.15 -18.04 -11.24
N GLY A 493 -0.14 -18.86 -10.19
CA GLY A 493 -1.33 -19.27 -9.45
C GLY A 493 -2.02 -18.09 -8.77
N ILE A 494 -1.26 -17.20 -8.13
CA ILE A 494 -1.80 -15.99 -7.50
C ILE A 494 -2.37 -15.02 -8.55
N THR A 495 -1.64 -14.75 -9.64
CA THR A 495 -2.16 -13.90 -10.72
C THR A 495 -3.40 -14.52 -11.37
N GLY A 496 -3.43 -15.84 -11.57
CA GLY A 496 -4.58 -16.56 -12.08
C GLY A 496 -5.79 -16.45 -11.15
N PHE A 497 -5.59 -16.58 -9.84
CA PHE A 497 -6.64 -16.37 -8.84
C PHE A 497 -7.16 -14.92 -8.84
N HIS A 498 -6.27 -13.93 -8.87
CA HIS A 498 -6.66 -12.51 -8.97
C HIS A 498 -7.37 -12.19 -10.28
N LEU A 499 -6.93 -12.77 -11.39
CA LEU A 499 -7.58 -12.64 -12.68
C LEU A 499 -8.98 -13.24 -12.64
N TRP A 500 -9.13 -14.44 -12.08
CA TRP A 500 -10.42 -15.05 -11.86
C TRP A 500 -11.33 -14.14 -11.03
N LEU A 501 -10.85 -13.55 -9.93
CA LEU A 501 -11.64 -12.58 -9.16
C LEU A 501 -12.09 -11.38 -10.01
N LEU A 502 -11.23 -10.84 -10.88
CA LEU A 502 -11.59 -9.71 -11.76
C LEU A 502 -12.60 -10.08 -12.85
N MET A 503 -12.63 -11.34 -13.29
CA MET A 503 -13.58 -11.83 -14.30
C MET A 503 -14.99 -11.99 -13.76
N GLN A 504 -15.16 -12.02 -12.44
CA GLN A 504 -16.44 -12.29 -11.83
C GLN A 504 -17.27 -11.00 -11.66
N PRO A 505 -18.61 -11.09 -11.70
CA PRO A 505 -19.46 -9.95 -11.42
C PRO A 505 -19.30 -9.57 -9.94
N MET A 506 -18.96 -8.30 -9.68
CA MET A 506 -18.78 -7.79 -8.33
C MET A 506 -19.95 -6.91 -7.94
N ILE A 507 -20.37 -7.05 -6.68
CA ILE A 507 -21.43 -6.23 -6.07
C ILE A 507 -20.88 -4.83 -5.80
N MET A 508 -21.57 -3.79 -6.27
CA MET A 508 -21.19 -2.41 -5.98
C MET A 508 -21.59 -2.01 -4.55
N ARG A 509 -20.78 -1.15 -3.90
CA ARG A 509 -21.04 -0.62 -2.55
C ARG A 509 -22.10 0.51 -2.52
N MET A 510 -23.05 0.53 -3.46
CA MET A 510 -23.98 1.65 -3.71
C MET A 510 -25.31 1.61 -2.96
#